data_AF-A0A7Y2FLP0-F1
#
_entry.id   AF-A0A7Y2FLP0-F1
#
_cell.length_a   1.000
_cell.length_b   1.000
_cell.length_c   1.000
_cell.angle_alpha   90.00
_cell.angle_beta   90.00
_cell.angle_gamma   90.00
#
_symmetry.space_group_name_H-M   'P 1'
#
loop_
_entity.id
_entity.type
_entity.pdbx_description
1 polymer ?
#
loop_
_entity_poly.entity_id
_entity_poly.type
_entity_poly.pdbx_seq_one_letter_code
_entity_poly.pdbx_strand_id
1 'polypeptide(L)'
;MYKRLLIIFIILGTSVLTFGQVSDCKYCLEIKEADEGWSSLKLPKEQFKHFNRNFSDIRIISVAGDNDTLENPYYVEDVKLNTEEKFYDLPLVNASTNQGESFLTILNESNQLINKLEIETPSKNYDINIKVEGSQNNSKWFEIENNKRIVNINDDLMSYNYNTMIIKDVNFKYFRLRYKSNKDFKIDGVKSSKTIENANSETQIPIKSYNIVNKDNLTEISVDLNSEYPISKFKCTFNEDEFHRPFSLHFISASLQTKDSIKPVYNEFYTGMFTSYSDEAFPFKWRTLDHFKIVIKNYNNQPLNLSSIKLFHTDRFATTRLNKGDRYFFCFGNKKAMKPIYDIVMFKDKIPKDKKRLDFDNGFIINKEEVENQPFTLSYVWLYIVFLLIVILLGYATLKMMKNKDS
;
A
#
# COMPACT_ATOMS: atom_id res chain seq x y z
N MET A 1 17.07 38.95 42.80
CA MET A 1 16.21 39.47 41.72
C MET A 1 16.42 38.73 40.39
N TYR A 2 17.67 38.53 39.93
CA TYR A 2 17.99 37.83 38.67
C TYR A 2 17.43 36.40 38.52
N LYS A 3 17.43 35.58 39.58
CA LYS A 3 16.86 34.22 39.52
C LYS A 3 15.33 34.18 39.30
N ARG A 4 14.59 35.19 39.77
CA ARG A 4 13.13 35.26 39.56
C ARG A 4 12.78 35.73 38.14
N LEU A 5 13.59 36.61 37.55
CA LEU A 5 13.41 37.02 36.15
C LEU A 5 13.69 35.88 35.16
N LEU A 6 14.70 35.05 35.45
CA LEU A 6 15.08 33.92 34.58
C LEU A 6 14.00 32.82 34.54
N ILE A 7 13.32 32.57 35.67
CA ILE A 7 12.22 31.61 35.77
C ILE A 7 10.98 32.10 35.00
N ILE A 8 10.68 33.40 35.08
CA ILE A 8 9.57 34.01 34.31
C ILE A 8 9.84 33.93 32.80
N PHE A 9 11.10 34.11 32.37
CA PHE A 9 11.49 33.98 30.95
C PHE A 9 11.39 32.53 30.43
N ILE A 10 11.69 31.54 31.27
CA ILE A 10 11.54 30.10 30.94
C ILE A 10 10.05 29.69 30.88
N ILE A 11 9.21 30.25 31.75
CA ILE A 11 7.76 29.97 31.76
C ILE A 11 7.05 30.66 30.58
N LEU A 12 7.43 31.89 30.19
CA LEU A 12 6.91 32.52 28.98
C LEU A 12 7.40 31.88 27.67
N GLY A 13 8.57 31.22 27.68
CA GLY A 13 9.10 30.52 26.51
C GLY A 13 8.42 29.18 26.22
N THR A 14 7.74 28.59 27.20
CA THR A 14 7.08 27.27 27.05
C THR A 14 5.60 27.38 26.69
N SER A 15 4.94 28.52 26.91
CA SER A 15 3.53 28.74 26.54
C SER A 15 3.30 28.91 25.04
N VAL A 16 4.34 29.15 24.23
CA VAL A 16 4.22 29.42 22.78
C VAL A 16 4.22 28.13 21.93
N LEU A 17 4.19 26.94 22.53
CA LEU A 17 4.20 25.65 21.82
C LEU A 17 2.84 24.96 21.75
N THR A 18 1.76 25.63 22.16
CA THR A 18 0.39 25.11 22.00
C THR A 18 -0.20 25.60 20.67
N PHE A 19 0.40 25.18 19.55
CA PHE A 19 -0.25 25.30 18.26
C PHE A 19 -1.27 24.17 18.10
N GLY A 20 -2.55 24.51 18.01
CA GLY A 20 -3.59 23.56 17.62
C GLY A 20 -3.26 22.97 16.24
N GLN A 21 -3.20 21.64 16.14
CA GLN A 21 -2.67 20.94 14.96
C GLN A 21 -3.49 21.15 13.68
N VAL A 22 -4.73 21.64 13.81
CA VAL A 22 -5.65 21.92 12.70
C VAL A 22 -5.19 23.10 11.84
N SER A 23 -4.50 24.11 12.41
CA SER A 23 -4.11 25.33 11.69
C SER A 23 -3.10 25.12 10.56
N ASP A 24 -2.45 23.95 10.55
CA ASP A 24 -1.37 23.60 9.65
C ASP A 24 -1.80 22.61 8.56
N CYS A 25 -3.05 22.14 8.57
CA CYS A 25 -3.62 21.38 7.46
C CYS A 25 -3.72 22.28 6.23
N LYS A 26 -3.22 21.79 5.09
CA LYS A 26 -3.20 22.55 3.84
C LYS A 26 -4.50 22.42 3.05
N TYR A 27 -5.17 21.29 3.20
CA TYR A 27 -6.37 20.90 2.47
C TYR A 27 -7.45 20.44 3.43
N CYS A 28 -8.71 20.77 3.13
CA CYS A 28 -9.88 20.22 3.81
C CYS A 28 -11.00 19.97 2.79
N LEU A 29 -11.67 18.82 2.93
CA LEU A 29 -12.84 18.42 2.16
C LEU A 29 -14.04 18.31 3.11
N GLU A 30 -15.19 18.89 2.74
CA GLU A 30 -16.43 18.72 3.51
C GLU A 30 -16.99 17.31 3.30
N ILE A 31 -17.49 16.70 4.38
CA ILE A 31 -18.11 15.36 4.35
C ILE A 31 -19.60 15.54 4.06
N LYS A 32 -20.08 14.89 2.98
CA LYS A 32 -21.49 14.98 2.57
C LYS A 32 -22.39 14.14 3.47
N GLU A 33 -23.61 14.63 3.68
CA GLU A 33 -24.69 13.89 4.32
C GLU A 33 -24.27 13.21 5.65
N ALA A 34 -23.42 13.92 6.40
CA ALA A 34 -23.03 13.52 7.74
C ALA A 34 -24.30 13.42 8.60
N ASP A 35 -24.50 12.23 9.16
CA ASP A 35 -25.62 11.93 10.05
C ASP A 35 -25.10 11.17 11.26
N GLU A 36 -25.90 11.13 12.31
CA GLU A 36 -25.52 10.53 13.59
C GLU A 36 -25.12 9.06 13.46
N GLY A 37 -24.01 8.70 14.11
CA GLY A 37 -23.58 7.31 14.25
C GLY A 37 -22.26 7.00 13.54
N TRP A 38 -22.04 5.71 13.31
CA TRP A 38 -20.80 5.20 12.72
C TRP A 38 -20.77 5.39 11.21
N SER A 39 -19.73 6.05 10.72
CA SER A 39 -19.54 6.34 9.31
C SER A 39 -18.17 5.90 8.81
N SER A 40 -18.11 5.51 7.55
CA SER A 40 -16.91 5.09 6.82
C SER A 40 -16.66 6.01 5.64
N LEU A 41 -15.51 6.66 5.61
CA LEU A 41 -15.11 7.64 4.59
C LEU A 41 -14.08 7.02 3.65
N LYS A 42 -14.41 6.84 2.37
CA LYS A 42 -13.46 6.32 1.37
C LYS A 42 -12.39 7.37 1.07
N LEU A 43 -11.14 7.13 1.44
CA LEU A 43 -10.04 8.06 1.17
C LEU A 43 -9.92 8.30 -0.36
N PRO A 44 -9.97 9.55 -0.84
CA PRO A 44 -9.98 9.79 -2.28
C PRO A 44 -8.59 9.53 -2.86
N LYS A 45 -8.50 8.65 -3.85
CA LYS A 45 -7.23 8.20 -4.45
C LYS A 45 -6.39 9.35 -5.01
N GLU A 46 -7.02 10.42 -5.49
CA GLU A 46 -6.41 11.62 -6.05
C GLU A 46 -5.65 12.45 -4.99
N GLN A 47 -5.98 12.26 -3.71
CA GLN A 47 -5.42 13.04 -2.59
C GLN A 47 -4.22 12.38 -1.92
N PHE A 48 -3.86 11.14 -2.29
CA PHE A 48 -2.78 10.40 -1.65
C PHE A 48 -1.39 11.04 -1.79
N LYS A 49 -1.17 11.89 -2.79
CA LYS A 49 0.03 12.74 -2.92
C LYS A 49 0.18 13.71 -1.75
N HIS A 50 -0.93 14.16 -1.18
CA HIS A 50 -0.97 15.10 -0.08
C HIS A 50 -0.86 14.42 1.28
N PHE A 51 -1.26 13.15 1.39
CA PHE A 51 -1.15 12.38 2.64
C PHE A 51 0.30 12.03 3.01
N ASN A 52 0.54 11.82 4.30
CA ASN A 52 1.71 11.10 4.77
C ASN A 52 1.51 9.59 4.56
N ARG A 53 2.60 8.84 4.32
CA ARG A 53 2.56 7.39 4.08
C ARG A 53 1.89 6.59 5.22
N ASN A 54 1.91 7.12 6.43
CA ASN A 54 1.31 6.52 7.63
C ASN A 54 -0.02 7.19 8.05
N PHE A 55 -0.55 8.09 7.21
CA PHE A 55 -1.79 8.85 7.46
C PHE A 55 -1.75 9.72 8.72
N SER A 56 -0.56 10.12 9.17
CA SER A 56 -0.40 10.90 10.41
C SER A 56 -0.95 12.33 10.32
N ASP A 57 -1.16 12.83 9.11
CA ASP A 57 -1.58 14.19 8.80
C ASP A 57 -3.08 14.37 8.62
N ILE A 58 -3.85 13.28 8.65
CA ILE A 58 -5.31 13.34 8.53
C ILE A 58 -5.94 13.81 9.83
N ARG A 59 -6.95 14.67 9.76
CA ARG A 59 -7.81 15.08 10.87
C ARG A 59 -9.25 15.10 10.40
N ILE A 60 -10.19 14.72 11.26
CA ILE A 60 -11.63 14.90 11.03
C ILE A 60 -12.09 15.96 12.03
N ILE A 61 -12.58 17.08 11.53
CA ILE A 61 -12.98 18.23 12.35
C ILE A 61 -14.48 18.41 12.24
N SER A 62 -15.18 18.45 13.37
CA SER A 62 -16.55 18.94 13.46
C SER A 62 -16.56 20.44 13.71
N VAL A 63 -17.56 21.09 13.12
CA VAL A 63 -17.95 22.46 13.45
C VAL A 63 -19.38 22.40 13.95
N ALA A 64 -19.56 22.64 15.24
CA ALA A 64 -20.85 22.68 15.89
C ALA A 64 -21.60 23.99 15.52
N GLY A 65 -22.91 24.03 15.77
CA GLY A 65 -23.78 25.16 15.40
C GLY A 65 -23.42 26.51 16.05
N ASP A 66 -22.61 26.50 17.11
CA ASP A 66 -22.04 27.67 17.78
C ASP A 66 -20.66 28.08 17.24
N ASN A 67 -20.22 27.48 16.13
CA ASN A 67 -18.89 27.59 15.53
C ASN A 67 -17.74 27.05 16.40
N ASP A 68 -18.01 26.25 17.43
CA ASP A 68 -16.94 25.51 18.10
C ASP A 68 -16.38 24.41 17.18
N THR A 69 -15.07 24.18 17.27
CA THR A 69 -14.35 23.22 16.42
C THR A 69 -13.78 22.12 17.28
N LEU A 70 -14.14 20.87 16.97
CA LEU A 70 -13.66 19.71 17.70
C LEU A 70 -13.05 18.68 16.76
N GLU A 71 -11.97 18.05 17.20
CA GLU A 71 -11.36 16.94 16.48
C GLU A 71 -12.09 15.63 16.81
N ASN A 72 -12.63 14.97 15.79
CA ASN A 72 -13.35 13.71 15.91
C ASN A 72 -12.38 12.52 15.87
N PRO A 73 -12.44 11.61 16.86
CA PRO A 73 -11.69 10.37 16.84
C PRO A 73 -12.01 9.52 15.60
N TYR A 74 -10.97 8.96 15.01
CA TYR A 74 -11.11 8.09 13.85
C TYR A 74 -10.01 7.02 13.83
N TYR A 75 -10.17 6.01 12.98
CA TYR A 75 -9.05 5.18 12.56
C TYR A 75 -9.12 4.91 11.06
N VAL A 76 -7.96 4.84 10.41
CA VAL A 76 -7.86 4.33 9.04
C VAL A 76 -7.86 2.82 9.13
N GLU A 77 -8.76 2.19 8.40
CA GLU A 77 -8.86 0.74 8.31
C GLU A 77 -7.54 0.16 7.78
N ASP A 78 -7.08 -0.90 8.45
CA ASP A 78 -5.95 -1.66 7.96
C ASP A 78 -6.37 -2.31 6.64
N VAL A 79 -5.68 -1.95 5.56
CA VAL A 79 -5.77 -2.72 4.32
C VAL A 79 -5.11 -4.05 4.61
N LYS A 80 -5.91 -5.01 5.06
CA LYS A 80 -5.57 -6.39 4.84
C LYS A 80 -5.57 -6.57 3.32
N LEU A 81 -4.39 -6.78 2.73
CA LEU A 81 -4.27 -7.37 1.41
C LEU A 81 -4.84 -8.77 1.56
N ASN A 82 -6.17 -8.87 1.44
CA ASN A 82 -6.96 -9.97 1.94
C ASN A 82 -6.87 -11.16 1.00
N THR A 83 -5.86 -11.97 1.22
CA THR A 83 -6.01 -13.41 1.14
C THR A 83 -5.91 -13.89 2.58
N GLU A 84 -7.01 -13.91 3.34
CA GLU A 84 -7.04 -14.73 4.55
C GLU A 84 -7.03 -16.18 4.06
N GLU A 85 -5.83 -16.72 3.88
CA GLU A 85 -5.63 -18.13 3.57
C GLU A 85 -5.87 -18.94 4.83
N LYS A 86 -7.08 -19.49 4.93
CA LYS A 86 -7.33 -20.58 5.89
C LYS A 86 -6.86 -21.86 5.25
N PHE A 87 -5.73 -22.37 5.73
CA PHE A 87 -5.22 -23.67 5.33
C PHE A 87 -6.07 -24.77 5.97
N TYR A 88 -6.49 -25.72 5.14
CA TYR A 88 -7.06 -26.98 5.57
C TYR A 88 -6.12 -28.09 5.10
N ASP A 89 -5.68 -28.90 6.05
CA ASP A 89 -4.99 -30.14 5.73
C ASP A 89 -5.99 -31.06 5.05
N LEU A 90 -5.69 -31.44 3.81
CA LEU A 90 -6.49 -32.39 3.06
C LEU A 90 -5.74 -33.72 2.98
N PRO A 91 -6.03 -34.69 3.88
CA PRO A 91 -5.30 -35.94 3.89
C PRO A 91 -5.47 -36.68 2.56
N LEU A 92 -4.35 -37.22 2.06
CA LEU A 92 -4.33 -38.16 0.97
C LEU A 92 -4.89 -39.50 1.46
N VAL A 93 -6.03 -39.93 0.91
CA VAL A 93 -6.70 -41.17 1.32
C VAL A 93 -6.49 -42.32 0.35
N ASN A 94 -6.08 -42.04 -0.88
CA ASN A 94 -5.73 -43.08 -1.84
C ASN A 94 -4.73 -42.56 -2.89
N ALA A 95 -3.81 -43.43 -3.32
CA ALA A 95 -2.90 -43.19 -4.41
C ALA A 95 -2.82 -44.45 -5.28
N SER A 96 -3.06 -44.30 -6.57
CA SER A 96 -3.05 -45.44 -7.51
C SER A 96 -2.56 -45.00 -8.88
N THR A 97 -2.11 -45.97 -9.67
CA THR A 97 -1.69 -45.75 -11.05
C THR A 97 -2.45 -46.71 -11.95
N ASN A 98 -2.99 -46.21 -13.04
CA ASN A 98 -3.65 -47.02 -14.06
C ASN A 98 -3.31 -46.49 -15.45
N GLN A 99 -2.90 -47.39 -16.36
CA GLN A 99 -2.62 -47.07 -17.77
C GLN A 99 -1.70 -45.85 -17.98
N GLY A 100 -0.70 -45.66 -17.10
CA GLY A 100 0.24 -44.54 -17.19
C GLY A 100 -0.29 -43.20 -16.67
N GLU A 101 -1.45 -43.19 -16.02
CA GLU A 101 -1.96 -42.06 -15.24
C GLU A 101 -1.91 -42.36 -13.74
N SER A 102 -1.49 -41.36 -12.97
CA SER A 102 -1.52 -41.37 -11.52
C SER A 102 -2.80 -40.70 -11.03
N PHE A 103 -3.42 -41.29 -10.02
CA PHE A 103 -4.65 -40.84 -9.39
C PHE A 103 -4.42 -40.69 -7.88
N LEU A 104 -4.63 -39.48 -7.38
CA LEU A 104 -4.53 -39.16 -5.96
C LEU A 104 -5.89 -38.70 -5.46
N THR A 105 -6.42 -39.40 -4.47
CA THR A 105 -7.71 -39.06 -3.85
C THR A 105 -7.47 -38.42 -2.50
N ILE A 106 -8.08 -37.27 -2.30
CA ILE A 106 -7.88 -36.37 -1.19
C ILE A 106 -9.23 -36.17 -0.50
N LEU A 107 -9.24 -36.09 0.83
CA LEU A 107 -10.45 -35.96 1.63
C LEU A 107 -10.57 -34.55 2.24
N ASN A 108 -11.74 -33.94 2.06
CA ASN A 108 -12.15 -32.68 2.68
C ASN A 108 -13.11 -32.98 3.84
N GLU A 109 -12.56 -33.44 4.97
CA GLU A 109 -13.35 -33.89 6.13
C GLU A 109 -14.26 -32.80 6.70
N SER A 110 -13.79 -31.56 6.65
CA SER A 110 -14.45 -30.40 7.22
C SER A 110 -15.50 -29.79 6.29
N ASN A 111 -15.76 -30.38 5.11
CA ASN A 111 -16.70 -29.91 4.08
C ASN A 111 -16.55 -28.41 3.77
N GLN A 112 -15.31 -27.92 3.75
CA GLN A 112 -15.03 -26.51 3.53
C GLN A 112 -15.15 -26.18 2.04
N LEU A 113 -15.49 -24.93 1.75
CA LEU A 113 -15.35 -24.37 0.40
C LEU A 113 -13.86 -24.21 0.10
N ILE A 114 -13.41 -24.83 -0.98
CA ILE A 114 -12.03 -24.85 -1.46
C ILE A 114 -11.98 -24.16 -2.82
N ASN A 115 -10.98 -23.30 -3.01
CA ASN A 115 -10.70 -22.61 -4.27
C ASN A 115 -9.21 -22.49 -4.62
N LYS A 116 -8.34 -23.00 -3.75
CA LYS A 116 -6.91 -23.09 -3.97
C LYS A 116 -6.40 -24.44 -3.47
N LEU A 117 -5.64 -25.13 -4.32
CA LEU A 117 -4.93 -26.36 -3.99
C LEU A 117 -3.42 -26.11 -4.14
N GLU A 118 -2.66 -26.35 -3.09
CA GLU A 118 -1.20 -26.28 -3.08
C GLU A 118 -0.63 -27.69 -3.00
N ILE A 119 0.21 -28.03 -3.98
CA ILE A 119 0.83 -29.34 -4.10
C ILE A 119 2.12 -29.39 -3.30
N GLU A 120 2.19 -30.36 -2.38
CA GLU A 120 3.39 -30.66 -1.62
C GLU A 120 4.13 -31.81 -2.30
N THR A 121 5.35 -31.53 -2.74
CA THR A 121 6.18 -32.48 -3.48
C THR A 121 7.65 -32.29 -3.14
N PRO A 122 8.41 -33.39 -2.95
CA PRO A 122 9.87 -33.32 -2.81
C PRO A 122 10.55 -33.19 -4.19
N SER A 123 9.82 -33.40 -5.28
CA SER A 123 10.33 -33.33 -6.64
C SER A 123 10.73 -31.90 -7.01
N LYS A 124 11.80 -31.80 -7.78
CA LYS A 124 12.29 -30.54 -8.37
C LYS A 124 12.26 -30.66 -9.88
N ASN A 125 12.31 -29.52 -10.58
CA ASN A 125 12.43 -29.49 -12.04
C ASN A 125 11.34 -30.31 -12.73
N TYR A 126 10.08 -30.03 -12.38
CA TYR A 126 8.91 -30.72 -12.90
C TYR A 126 8.02 -29.78 -13.71
N ASP A 127 7.27 -30.36 -14.64
CA ASP A 127 6.28 -29.69 -15.46
C ASP A 127 5.11 -30.66 -15.70
N ILE A 128 4.01 -30.46 -14.99
CA ILE A 128 2.94 -31.44 -14.87
C ILE A 128 1.59 -30.78 -15.07
N ASN A 129 0.80 -31.33 -15.99
CA ASN A 129 -0.62 -31.00 -16.12
C ASN A 129 -1.46 -31.93 -15.24
N ILE A 130 -2.31 -31.33 -14.43
CA ILE A 130 -3.20 -31.99 -13.48
C ILE A 130 -4.65 -31.70 -13.86
N LYS A 131 -5.46 -32.74 -13.93
CA LYS A 131 -6.92 -32.64 -13.92
C LYS A 131 -7.43 -32.73 -12.49
N VAL A 132 -8.35 -31.84 -12.13
CA VAL A 132 -8.97 -31.78 -10.80
C VAL A 132 -10.43 -32.18 -10.91
N GLU A 133 -10.82 -33.21 -10.16
CA GLU A 133 -12.17 -33.74 -10.12
C GLU A 133 -12.72 -33.75 -8.69
N GLY A 134 -14.04 -33.66 -8.54
CA GLY A 134 -14.75 -33.67 -7.26
C GLY A 134 -15.77 -34.78 -7.16
N SER A 135 -15.95 -35.33 -5.96
CA SER A 135 -16.99 -36.33 -5.65
C SER A 135 -17.54 -36.16 -4.24
N GLN A 136 -18.82 -36.48 -4.06
CA GLN A 136 -19.43 -36.57 -2.72
C GLN A 136 -19.38 -37.98 -2.12
N ASN A 137 -19.26 -39.02 -2.96
CA ASN A 137 -19.43 -40.42 -2.58
C ASN A 137 -18.28 -41.33 -3.05
N ASN A 138 -17.18 -40.75 -3.55
CA ASN A 138 -16.01 -41.46 -4.07
C ASN A 138 -16.33 -42.44 -5.23
N SER A 139 -17.51 -42.31 -5.87
CA SER A 139 -17.99 -43.22 -6.92
C SER A 139 -18.35 -42.47 -8.19
N LYS A 140 -19.08 -41.35 -8.07
CA LYS A 140 -19.40 -40.44 -9.18
C LYS A 140 -18.53 -39.21 -9.11
N TRP A 141 -17.81 -38.92 -10.18
CA TRP A 141 -16.84 -37.83 -10.27
C TRP A 141 -17.30 -36.75 -11.25
N PHE A 142 -17.07 -35.50 -10.88
CA PHE A 142 -17.38 -34.32 -11.67
C PHE A 142 -16.09 -33.56 -11.96
N GLU A 143 -15.92 -33.10 -13.19
CA GLU A 143 -14.78 -32.26 -13.56
C GLU A 143 -14.93 -30.88 -12.91
N ILE A 144 -13.89 -30.44 -12.20
CA ILE A 144 -13.82 -29.09 -11.63
C ILE A 144 -13.00 -28.22 -12.58
N GLU A 145 -11.78 -28.67 -12.88
CA GLU A 145 -10.85 -28.00 -13.78
C GLU A 145 -10.04 -29.05 -14.54
N ASN A 146 -9.71 -28.75 -15.80
CA ASN A 146 -8.90 -29.60 -16.64
C ASN A 146 -7.60 -28.90 -17.02
N ASN A 147 -6.51 -29.67 -17.15
CA ASN A 147 -5.22 -29.18 -17.63
C ASN A 147 -4.62 -28.03 -16.81
N LYS A 148 -4.67 -28.11 -15.47
CA LYS A 148 -3.96 -27.18 -14.58
C LYS A 148 -2.48 -27.54 -14.53
N ARG A 149 -1.63 -26.64 -15.02
CA ARG A 149 -0.18 -26.84 -15.05
C ARG A 149 0.44 -26.40 -13.72
N ILE A 150 1.27 -27.27 -13.14
CA ILE A 150 2.20 -26.91 -12.07
C ILE A 150 3.62 -27.06 -12.59
N VAL A 151 4.52 -26.19 -12.15
CA VAL A 151 5.89 -26.18 -12.62
C VAL A 151 6.86 -25.78 -11.52
N ASN A 152 8.01 -26.44 -11.49
CA ASN A 152 9.16 -26.02 -10.72
C ASN A 152 10.36 -25.97 -11.66
N ILE A 153 11.08 -24.86 -11.68
CA ILE A 153 12.28 -24.67 -12.48
C ILE A 153 13.37 -24.17 -11.55
N ASN A 154 14.46 -24.91 -11.45
CA ASN A 154 15.59 -24.59 -10.61
C ASN A 154 16.89 -24.92 -11.36
N ASP A 155 17.58 -23.87 -11.80
CA ASP A 155 18.85 -23.92 -12.51
C ASP A 155 19.77 -22.77 -12.05
N ASP A 156 20.93 -22.62 -12.68
CA ASP A 156 21.93 -21.58 -12.33
C ASP A 156 21.42 -20.15 -12.58
N LEU A 157 20.39 -19.97 -13.43
CA LEU A 157 19.88 -18.68 -13.87
C LEU A 157 18.58 -18.28 -13.15
N MET A 158 17.78 -19.25 -12.72
CA MET A 158 16.46 -19.01 -12.11
C MET A 158 16.03 -20.10 -11.13
N SER A 159 15.28 -19.65 -10.11
CA SER A 159 14.51 -20.50 -9.22
C SER A 159 13.06 -20.00 -9.23
N TYR A 160 12.16 -20.84 -9.74
CA TYR A 160 10.74 -20.57 -9.85
C TYR A 160 9.94 -21.79 -9.38
N ASN A 161 8.91 -21.53 -8.59
CA ASN A 161 8.02 -22.56 -8.10
C ASN A 161 6.57 -22.10 -8.22
N TYR A 162 5.78 -22.85 -8.98
CA TYR A 162 4.35 -22.69 -9.10
C TYR A 162 3.70 -24.06 -8.90
N ASN A 163 3.49 -24.39 -7.63
CA ASN A 163 2.87 -25.61 -7.15
C ASN A 163 1.40 -25.40 -6.75
N THR A 164 0.82 -24.26 -7.10
CA THR A 164 -0.53 -23.86 -6.71
C THR A 164 -1.49 -23.95 -7.90
N MET A 165 -2.72 -24.40 -7.64
CA MET A 165 -3.82 -24.39 -8.60
C MET A 165 -5.01 -23.61 -8.02
N ILE A 166 -5.39 -22.53 -8.71
CA ILE A 166 -6.65 -21.82 -8.44
C ILE A 166 -7.78 -22.51 -9.20
N ILE A 167 -8.84 -22.84 -8.47
CA ILE A 167 -10.04 -23.54 -8.95
C ILE A 167 -11.29 -22.78 -8.52
N LYS A 168 -12.44 -23.11 -9.12
CA LYS A 168 -13.74 -22.54 -8.70
C LYS A 168 -14.06 -22.94 -7.26
N ASP A 169 -14.80 -22.08 -6.55
CA ASP A 169 -15.35 -22.36 -5.23
C ASP A 169 -16.19 -23.64 -5.25
N VAL A 170 -15.70 -24.71 -4.63
CA VAL A 170 -16.37 -26.01 -4.55
C VAL A 170 -16.28 -26.62 -3.16
N ASN A 171 -17.24 -27.45 -2.79
CA ASN A 171 -17.35 -28.09 -1.46
C ASN A 171 -17.48 -29.62 -1.55
N PHE A 172 -16.79 -30.24 -2.51
CA PHE A 172 -16.78 -31.69 -2.61
C PHE A 172 -16.10 -32.33 -1.39
N LYS A 173 -16.65 -33.46 -0.92
CA LYS A 173 -16.03 -34.27 0.14
C LYS A 173 -14.72 -34.91 -0.32
N TYR A 174 -14.64 -35.32 -1.57
CA TYR A 174 -13.44 -35.93 -2.16
C TYR A 174 -12.97 -35.12 -3.35
N PHE A 175 -11.66 -34.93 -3.44
CA PHE A 175 -10.98 -34.41 -4.62
C PHE A 175 -10.13 -35.51 -5.22
N ARG A 176 -10.03 -35.54 -6.55
CA ARG A 176 -9.10 -36.41 -7.25
C ARG A 176 -8.23 -35.61 -8.18
N LEU A 177 -6.92 -35.74 -7.99
CA LEU A 177 -5.91 -35.23 -8.91
C LEU A 177 -5.50 -36.35 -9.84
N ARG A 178 -5.56 -36.07 -11.14
CA ARG A 178 -5.14 -36.99 -12.19
C ARG A 178 -4.06 -36.35 -13.04
N TYR A 179 -2.94 -37.04 -13.20
CA TYR A 179 -1.82 -36.57 -14.01
C TYR A 179 -1.08 -37.74 -14.65
N LYS A 180 -0.32 -37.46 -15.72
CA LYS A 180 0.49 -38.48 -16.38
C LYS A 180 1.57 -38.99 -15.42
N SER A 181 1.64 -40.29 -15.20
CA SER A 181 2.64 -40.88 -14.31
C SER A 181 4.04 -40.59 -14.81
N ASN A 182 4.87 -40.07 -13.90
CA ASN A 182 6.28 -39.79 -14.13
C ASN A 182 7.06 -40.35 -12.94
N LYS A 183 8.13 -41.11 -13.21
CA LYS A 183 8.95 -41.73 -12.16
C LYS A 183 9.67 -40.70 -11.29
N ASP A 184 9.94 -39.52 -11.85
CA ASP A 184 10.70 -38.46 -11.20
C ASP A 184 9.78 -37.44 -10.48
N PHE A 185 8.47 -37.59 -10.62
CA PHE A 185 7.48 -36.70 -10.00
C PHE A 185 6.53 -37.46 -9.06
N LYS A 186 6.53 -37.05 -7.80
CA LYS A 186 5.62 -37.58 -6.77
C LYS A 186 4.98 -36.44 -5.99
N ILE A 187 3.70 -36.57 -5.70
CA ILE A 187 3.00 -35.67 -4.78
C ILE A 187 2.93 -36.39 -3.42
N ASP A 188 3.41 -35.74 -2.37
CA ASP A 188 3.40 -36.26 -1.00
C ASP A 188 2.17 -35.78 -0.22
N GLY A 189 1.65 -34.61 -0.57
CA GLY A 189 0.52 -34.01 0.11
C GLY A 189 -0.16 -32.94 -0.73
N VAL A 190 -1.37 -32.56 -0.31
CA VAL A 190 -2.08 -31.42 -0.86
C VAL A 190 -2.65 -30.62 0.29
N LYS A 191 -2.23 -29.36 0.35
CA LYS A 191 -2.88 -28.37 1.21
C LYS A 191 -3.94 -27.68 0.39
N SER A 192 -5.04 -27.33 1.03
CA SER A 192 -5.97 -26.39 0.43
C SER A 192 -6.02 -25.15 1.25
N SER A 193 -6.28 -24.03 0.60
CA SER A 193 -6.76 -22.86 1.30
C SER A 193 -8.05 -22.37 0.69
N LYS A 194 -8.89 -21.77 1.54
CA LYS A 194 -9.90 -20.85 1.06
C LYS A 194 -9.25 -19.48 1.02
N THR A 195 -9.11 -18.93 -0.17
CA THR A 195 -8.92 -17.49 -0.32
C THR A 195 -10.26 -16.83 0.00
N ILE A 196 -10.39 -16.29 1.22
CA ILE A 196 -11.49 -15.39 1.52
C ILE A 196 -11.04 -14.01 1.03
N GLU A 197 -11.55 -13.60 -0.13
CA GLU A 197 -11.51 -12.20 -0.54
C GLU A 197 -12.37 -11.40 0.45
N ASN A 198 -11.78 -10.98 1.56
CA ASN A 198 -12.37 -9.91 2.34
C ASN A 198 -12.18 -8.63 1.50
N ALA A 199 -13.18 -8.32 0.69
CA ALA A 199 -13.09 -7.30 -0.36
C ALA A 199 -12.97 -5.89 0.24
N ASN A 200 -11.73 -5.46 0.51
CA ASN A 200 -11.43 -4.06 0.27
C ASN A 200 -11.63 -3.86 -1.22
N SER A 201 -12.57 -2.98 -1.60
CA SER A 201 -12.82 -2.72 -3.00
C SER A 201 -11.55 -2.23 -3.67
N GLU A 202 -11.30 -2.70 -4.87
CA GLU A 202 -10.18 -2.23 -5.68
C GLU A 202 -10.68 -1.25 -6.72
N THR A 203 -9.99 -0.12 -6.82
CA THR A 203 -10.23 0.87 -7.87
C THR A 203 -9.14 0.75 -8.93
N GLN A 204 -9.52 0.51 -10.18
CA GLN A 204 -8.57 0.54 -11.29
C GLN A 204 -8.04 1.98 -11.49
N ILE A 205 -6.73 2.10 -11.69
CA ILE A 205 -6.03 3.36 -11.94
C ILE A 205 -5.87 3.54 -13.45
N PRO A 206 -6.28 4.69 -14.02
CA PRO A 206 -6.12 4.97 -15.44
C PRO A 206 -4.64 5.24 -15.76
N ILE A 207 -4.15 4.59 -16.82
CA ILE A 207 -2.84 4.86 -17.40
C ILE A 207 -3.01 5.95 -18.46
N LYS A 208 -2.13 6.96 -18.45
CA LYS A 208 -2.11 8.02 -19.45
C LYS A 208 -1.47 7.52 -20.74
N SER A 209 -0.28 6.97 -20.62
CA SER A 209 0.52 6.47 -21.72
C SER A 209 1.54 5.47 -21.21
N TYR A 210 2.07 4.66 -22.11
CA TYR A 210 3.29 3.91 -21.87
C TYR A 210 4.15 3.87 -23.13
N ASN A 211 5.45 3.71 -22.95
CA ASN A 211 6.42 3.54 -24.03
C ASN A 211 7.25 2.29 -23.77
N ILE A 212 7.50 1.50 -24.82
CA ILE A 212 8.30 0.28 -24.76
C ILE A 212 9.60 0.52 -25.52
N VAL A 213 10.73 0.31 -24.84
CA VAL A 213 12.07 0.35 -25.42
C VAL A 213 12.74 -0.99 -25.21
N ASN A 214 13.15 -1.62 -26.30
CA ASN A 214 13.97 -2.84 -26.24
C ASN A 214 15.44 -2.44 -26.34
N LYS A 215 16.22 -2.80 -25.33
CA LYS A 215 17.65 -2.49 -25.26
C LYS A 215 18.41 -3.74 -24.83
N ASP A 216 19.32 -4.18 -25.69
CA ASP A 216 20.14 -5.37 -25.46
C ASP A 216 19.27 -6.59 -25.10
N ASN A 217 19.45 -7.13 -23.90
CA ASN A 217 18.70 -8.27 -23.36
C ASN A 217 17.55 -7.84 -22.42
N LEU A 218 17.09 -6.59 -22.49
CA LEU A 218 16.05 -6.02 -21.64
C LEU A 218 14.92 -5.39 -22.48
N THR A 219 13.71 -5.45 -21.93
CA THR A 219 12.59 -4.60 -22.35
C THR A 219 12.25 -3.65 -21.22
N GLU A 220 12.30 -2.36 -21.48
CA GLU A 220 11.90 -1.30 -20.56
C GLU A 220 10.54 -0.75 -20.97
N ILE A 221 9.56 -0.76 -20.06
CA ILE A 221 8.23 -0.19 -20.26
C ILE A 221 8.09 0.98 -19.30
N SER A 222 8.13 2.19 -19.81
CA SER A 222 7.89 3.43 -19.04
C SER A 222 6.41 3.71 -19.01
N VAL A 223 5.81 3.82 -17.82
CA VAL A 223 4.36 4.01 -17.63
C VAL A 223 4.12 5.37 -16.96
N ASP A 224 3.29 6.19 -17.61
CA ASP A 224 2.90 7.52 -17.14
C ASP A 224 1.43 7.54 -16.69
N LEU A 225 1.15 8.24 -15.60
CA LEU A 225 -0.19 8.44 -15.07
C LEU A 225 -0.60 9.92 -15.15
N ASN A 226 -1.90 10.18 -15.08
CA ASN A 226 -2.44 11.56 -15.09
C ASN A 226 -2.24 12.30 -13.76
N SER A 227 -1.97 11.58 -12.69
CA SER A 227 -1.69 12.11 -11.36
C SER A 227 -0.87 11.11 -10.56
N GLU A 228 -0.41 11.52 -9.40
CA GLU A 228 0.24 10.62 -8.46
C GLU A 228 -0.83 9.79 -7.74
N TYR A 229 -0.87 8.48 -8.03
CA TYR A 229 -1.86 7.55 -7.51
C TYR A 229 -1.25 6.51 -6.58
N PRO A 230 -1.99 6.06 -5.55
CA PRO A 230 -1.56 4.98 -4.65
C PRO A 230 -1.77 3.61 -5.30
N ILE A 231 -0.73 3.05 -5.91
CA ILE A 231 -0.78 1.72 -6.54
C ILE A 231 -0.42 0.64 -5.53
N SER A 232 -1.22 -0.42 -5.47
CA SER A 232 -0.99 -1.58 -4.59
C SER A 232 -0.94 -2.92 -5.32
N LYS A 233 -1.36 -2.95 -6.58
CA LYS A 233 -1.37 -4.17 -7.39
C LYS A 233 -1.25 -3.80 -8.86
N PHE A 234 -0.52 -4.63 -9.61
CA PHE A 234 -0.40 -4.45 -11.05
C PHE A 234 -0.56 -5.79 -11.78
N LYS A 235 -0.95 -5.74 -13.05
CA LYS A 235 -1.09 -6.90 -13.93
C LYS A 235 -0.64 -6.54 -15.33
N CYS A 236 0.19 -7.37 -15.93
CA CYS A 236 0.54 -7.31 -17.35
C CYS A 236 0.07 -8.58 -18.04
N THR A 237 -0.44 -8.42 -19.26
CA THR A 237 -0.81 -9.53 -20.13
C THR A 237 0.02 -9.45 -21.40
N PHE A 238 0.47 -10.60 -21.88
CA PHE A 238 1.30 -10.75 -23.08
C PHE A 238 0.61 -11.69 -24.08
N ASN A 239 0.99 -11.62 -25.35
CA ASN A 239 0.38 -12.42 -26.41
C ASN A 239 1.04 -13.79 -26.62
N GLU A 240 2.22 -14.01 -26.03
CA GLU A 240 2.97 -15.26 -26.15
C GLU A 240 2.36 -16.41 -25.34
N ASP A 241 2.31 -17.60 -25.93
CA ASP A 241 1.74 -18.80 -25.30
C ASP A 241 2.66 -19.43 -24.24
N GLU A 242 3.99 -19.37 -24.45
CA GLU A 242 4.97 -20.00 -23.57
C GLU A 242 6.13 -19.06 -23.24
N PHE A 243 6.15 -18.56 -22.00
CA PHE A 243 7.26 -17.74 -21.52
C PHE A 243 7.42 -17.75 -20.00
N HIS A 244 8.63 -17.39 -19.59
CA HIS A 244 9.02 -17.11 -18.22
C HIS A 244 10.03 -15.96 -18.25
N ARG A 245 9.67 -14.81 -17.67
CA ARG A 245 10.51 -13.61 -17.70
C ARG A 245 10.55 -12.94 -16.34
N PRO A 246 11.74 -12.86 -15.71
CA PRO A 246 11.91 -12.04 -14.53
C PRO A 246 11.66 -10.59 -14.89
N PHE A 247 10.98 -9.88 -14.00
CA PHE A 247 10.80 -8.45 -14.14
C PHE A 247 11.05 -7.75 -12.82
N SER A 248 11.28 -6.44 -12.91
CA SER A 248 11.23 -5.58 -11.75
C SER A 248 10.57 -4.23 -12.04
N LEU A 249 9.99 -3.65 -10.99
CA LEU A 249 9.36 -2.34 -11.03
C LEU A 249 10.28 -1.31 -10.38
N HIS A 250 10.44 -0.18 -11.05
CA HIS A 250 11.31 0.91 -10.64
C HIS A 250 10.54 2.23 -10.57
N PHE A 251 10.81 3.03 -9.56
CA PHE A 251 10.28 4.38 -9.44
C PHE A 251 11.41 5.41 -9.52
N ILE A 252 11.10 6.64 -9.92
CA ILE A 252 12.08 7.73 -9.93
C ILE A 252 12.27 8.19 -8.48
N SER A 253 13.48 8.05 -7.94
CA SER A 253 13.81 8.48 -6.58
C SER A 253 14.46 9.86 -6.52
N ALA A 254 15.15 10.26 -7.58
CA ALA A 254 15.84 11.53 -7.70
C ALA A 254 16.06 11.88 -9.18
N SER A 255 16.40 13.13 -9.45
CA SER A 255 16.85 13.58 -10.76
C SER A 255 18.26 14.15 -10.61
N LEU A 256 19.22 13.60 -11.35
CA LEU A 256 20.59 14.11 -11.39
C LEU A 256 20.71 15.12 -12.53
N GLN A 257 21.05 16.36 -12.19
CA GLN A 257 21.36 17.38 -13.18
C GLN A 257 22.80 17.17 -13.66
N THR A 258 22.95 16.82 -14.93
CA THR A 258 24.24 16.83 -15.64
C THR A 258 24.31 18.08 -16.52
N LYS A 259 25.51 18.47 -16.97
CA LYS A 259 25.71 19.68 -17.78
C LYS A 259 24.79 19.75 -19.01
N ASP A 260 24.43 18.60 -19.58
CA ASP A 260 23.68 18.50 -20.83
C ASP A 260 22.30 17.83 -20.68
N SER A 261 21.94 17.28 -19.51
CA SER A 261 20.65 16.59 -19.32
C SER A 261 20.25 16.38 -17.86
N ILE A 262 18.95 16.30 -17.59
CA ILE A 262 18.41 15.80 -16.33
C ILE A 262 18.19 14.29 -16.48
N LYS A 263 18.93 13.48 -15.71
CA LYS A 263 18.81 12.02 -15.74
C LYS A 263 18.03 11.52 -14.52
N PRO A 264 16.90 10.82 -14.71
CA PRO A 264 16.18 10.20 -13.60
C PRO A 264 17.00 9.05 -13.01
N VAL A 265 17.04 9.00 -11.67
CA VAL A 265 17.58 7.89 -10.90
C VAL A 265 16.43 6.96 -10.55
N TYR A 266 16.53 5.71 -10.99
CA TYR A 266 15.54 4.68 -10.77
C TYR A 266 15.94 3.79 -9.60
N ASN A 267 15.01 3.56 -8.69
CA ASN A 267 15.15 2.59 -7.61
C ASN A 267 14.12 1.48 -7.77
N GLU A 268 14.57 0.25 -7.63
CA GLU A 268 13.71 -0.94 -7.61
C GLU A 268 12.85 -0.96 -6.34
N PHE A 269 11.58 -1.33 -6.48
CA PHE A 269 10.67 -1.49 -5.33
C PHE A 269 9.89 -2.80 -5.34
N TYR A 270 9.95 -3.56 -6.43
CA TYR A 270 9.28 -4.84 -6.57
C TYR A 270 9.97 -5.70 -7.63
N THR A 271 10.04 -7.00 -7.39
CA THR A 271 10.51 -8.01 -8.36
C THR A 271 9.46 -9.09 -8.48
N GLY A 272 9.41 -9.72 -9.64
CA GLY A 272 8.51 -10.84 -9.87
C GLY A 272 8.85 -11.59 -11.14
N MET A 273 7.94 -12.48 -11.51
CA MET A 273 8.10 -13.34 -12.66
C MET A 273 6.83 -13.32 -13.50
N PHE A 274 6.93 -12.85 -14.74
CA PHE A 274 5.85 -13.02 -15.69
C PHE A 274 5.94 -14.41 -16.28
N THR A 275 4.80 -15.08 -16.34
CA THR A 275 4.70 -16.43 -16.89
C THR A 275 3.39 -16.59 -17.64
N SER A 276 3.39 -17.41 -18.69
CA SER A 276 2.14 -17.82 -19.34
C SER A 276 1.35 -18.87 -18.54
N TYR A 277 1.88 -19.37 -17.41
CA TYR A 277 1.24 -20.43 -16.62
C TYR A 277 0.20 -19.91 -15.62
N SER A 278 0.23 -18.61 -15.33
CA SER A 278 -0.65 -17.98 -14.35
C SER A 278 -1.05 -16.60 -14.83
N ASP A 279 -2.35 -16.31 -14.86
CA ASP A 279 -2.88 -14.97 -15.16
C ASP A 279 -2.99 -14.11 -13.89
N GLU A 280 -1.94 -14.15 -13.07
CA GLU A 280 -1.90 -13.53 -11.75
C GLU A 280 -1.65 -12.02 -11.84
N ALA A 281 -2.28 -11.31 -10.92
CA ALA A 281 -1.91 -9.94 -10.61
C ALA A 281 -0.90 -9.97 -9.45
N PHE A 282 0.02 -9.01 -9.44
CA PHE A 282 1.10 -8.93 -8.49
C PHE A 282 0.79 -7.86 -7.43
N PRO A 283 0.29 -8.24 -6.24
CA PRO A 283 0.09 -7.31 -5.14
C PRO A 283 1.44 -6.93 -4.52
N PHE A 284 1.55 -5.69 -4.04
CA PHE A 284 2.73 -5.20 -3.35
C PHE A 284 2.36 -4.14 -2.30
N LYS A 285 3.31 -3.81 -1.42
CA LYS A 285 3.13 -2.72 -0.46
C LYS A 285 2.91 -1.42 -1.23
N TRP A 286 1.71 -0.85 -1.04
CA TRP A 286 1.27 0.29 -1.82
C TRP A 286 2.28 1.45 -1.83
N ARG A 287 2.31 2.17 -2.94
CA ARG A 287 3.17 3.34 -3.14
C ARG A 287 2.45 4.36 -4.01
N THR A 288 2.58 5.63 -3.65
CA THR A 288 2.13 6.74 -4.51
C THR A 288 3.13 6.92 -5.65
N LEU A 289 2.64 6.85 -6.89
CA LEU A 289 3.43 6.90 -8.12
C LEU A 289 2.68 7.73 -9.16
N ASP A 290 3.38 8.58 -9.89
CA ASP A 290 2.93 9.27 -11.10
C ASP A 290 3.60 8.70 -12.37
N HIS A 291 4.82 8.20 -12.20
CA HIS A 291 5.62 7.52 -13.22
C HIS A 291 6.35 6.32 -12.60
N PHE A 292 6.43 5.22 -13.36
CA PHE A 292 7.28 4.08 -13.01
C PHE A 292 7.70 3.32 -14.25
N LYS A 293 8.72 2.47 -14.09
CA LYS A 293 9.26 1.63 -15.15
C LYS A 293 9.12 0.16 -14.81
N ILE A 294 8.71 -0.64 -15.78
CA ILE A 294 8.78 -2.11 -15.74
C ILE A 294 10.00 -2.53 -16.55
N VAL A 295 10.91 -3.28 -15.96
CA VAL A 295 12.09 -3.82 -16.64
C VAL A 295 11.95 -5.33 -16.72
N ILE A 296 11.86 -5.87 -17.93
CA ILE A 296 11.75 -7.30 -18.21
C ILE A 296 13.12 -7.79 -18.68
N LYS A 297 13.64 -8.85 -18.05
CA LYS A 297 14.88 -9.50 -18.47
C LYS A 297 14.56 -10.54 -19.55
N ASN A 298 14.92 -10.24 -20.80
CA ASN A 298 14.70 -11.13 -21.94
C ASN A 298 15.79 -12.21 -22.04
N TYR A 299 16.98 -11.93 -21.50
CA TYR A 299 18.17 -12.76 -21.75
C TYR A 299 18.42 -12.89 -23.26
N ASN A 300 18.54 -14.11 -23.77
CA ASN A 300 18.72 -14.38 -25.20
C ASN A 300 17.39 -14.51 -25.97
N ASN A 301 16.24 -14.29 -25.32
CA ASN A 301 14.94 -14.41 -25.96
C ASN A 301 14.51 -13.10 -26.63
N GLN A 302 13.58 -13.22 -27.57
CA GLN A 302 12.89 -12.05 -28.12
C GLN A 302 12.03 -11.34 -27.05
N PRO A 303 11.86 -10.01 -27.16
CA PRO A 303 10.92 -9.25 -26.34
C PRO A 303 9.49 -9.81 -26.38
N LEU A 304 8.77 -9.75 -25.26
CA LEU A 304 7.36 -10.12 -25.21
C LEU A 304 6.47 -9.02 -25.80
N ASN A 305 5.41 -9.43 -26.49
CA ASN A 305 4.39 -8.54 -27.03
C ASN A 305 3.36 -8.21 -25.96
N LEU A 306 3.51 -7.03 -25.37
CA LEU A 306 2.61 -6.52 -24.33
C LEU A 306 1.19 -6.28 -24.89
N SER A 307 0.21 -6.96 -24.32
CA SER A 307 -1.21 -6.82 -24.66
C SER A 307 -1.88 -5.73 -23.82
N SER A 308 -1.70 -5.75 -22.50
CA SER A 308 -2.27 -4.74 -21.60
C SER A 308 -1.49 -4.58 -20.29
N ILE A 309 -1.62 -3.39 -19.69
CA ILE A 309 -1.18 -3.10 -18.33
C ILE A 309 -2.41 -2.64 -17.54
N LYS A 310 -2.63 -3.22 -16.35
CA LYS A 310 -3.67 -2.79 -15.42
C LYS A 310 -3.06 -2.49 -14.06
N LEU A 311 -3.50 -1.39 -13.46
CA LEU A 311 -3.04 -0.91 -12.17
C LEU A 311 -4.23 -0.78 -11.23
N PHE A 312 -4.05 -1.15 -9.97
CA PHE A 312 -5.13 -1.16 -8.99
C PHE A 312 -4.68 -0.51 -7.69
N HIS A 313 -5.60 0.25 -7.11
CA HIS A 313 -5.55 0.79 -5.76
C HIS A 313 -6.50 -0.02 -4.87
N THR A 314 -6.00 -0.53 -3.75
CA THR A 314 -6.88 -1.06 -2.70
C THR A 314 -7.47 0.09 -1.90
N ASP A 315 -8.78 0.25 -1.96
CA ASP A 315 -9.49 1.34 -1.30
C ASP A 315 -9.22 1.34 0.21
N ARG A 316 -9.11 2.55 0.77
CA ARG A 316 -8.91 2.77 2.19
C ARG A 316 -10.06 3.56 2.77
N PHE A 317 -10.42 3.27 4.00
CA PHE A 317 -11.50 3.95 4.68
C PHE A 317 -11.05 4.53 6.02
N ALA A 318 -11.52 5.73 6.35
CA ALA A 318 -11.45 6.27 7.70
C ALA A 318 -12.79 6.07 8.39
N THR A 319 -12.81 5.37 9.52
CA THR A 319 -14.01 5.14 10.31
C THR A 319 -14.05 6.10 11.49
N THR A 320 -15.18 6.77 11.68
CA THR A 320 -15.41 7.74 12.77
C THR A 320 -16.87 7.71 13.22
N ARG A 321 -17.16 8.32 14.37
CA ARG A 321 -18.51 8.52 14.88
C ARG A 321 -18.88 9.99 14.74
N LEU A 322 -20.02 10.24 14.11
CA LEU A 322 -20.55 11.57 13.84
C LEU A 322 -21.76 11.84 14.74
N ASN A 323 -21.99 13.11 15.03
CA ASN A 323 -23.15 13.63 15.75
C ASN A 323 -24.10 14.34 14.79
N LYS A 324 -25.36 14.40 15.18
CA LYS A 324 -26.39 15.11 14.42
C LYS A 324 -26.20 16.63 14.50
N GLY A 325 -26.29 17.31 13.36
CA GLY A 325 -26.33 18.77 13.27
C GLY A 325 -24.98 19.47 13.12
N ASP A 326 -23.87 18.76 13.28
CA ASP A 326 -22.53 19.30 13.06
C ASP A 326 -22.14 19.22 11.57
N ARG A 327 -21.29 20.15 11.13
CA ARG A 327 -20.60 20.06 9.83
C ARG A 327 -19.25 19.39 10.00
N TYR A 328 -18.86 18.55 9.06
CA TYR A 328 -17.66 17.74 9.18
C TYR A 328 -16.67 17.99 8.04
N PHE A 329 -15.39 18.10 8.38
CA PHE A 329 -14.31 18.36 7.45
C PHE A 329 -13.20 17.33 7.61
N PHE A 330 -12.76 16.77 6.50
CA PHE A 330 -11.59 15.89 6.42
C PHE A 330 -10.39 16.70 5.96
N CYS A 331 -9.49 16.97 6.89
CA CYS A 331 -8.35 17.87 6.71
C CYS A 331 -7.03 17.09 6.66
N PHE A 332 -6.08 17.52 5.81
CA PHE A 332 -4.82 16.82 5.55
C PHE A 332 -3.75 17.74 4.92
N GLY A 333 -2.57 17.18 4.65
CA GLY A 333 -1.47 17.90 3.97
C GLY A 333 -0.43 18.52 4.91
N ASN A 334 -0.55 18.31 6.23
CA ASN A 334 0.48 18.69 7.19
C ASN A 334 1.58 17.62 7.26
N LYS A 335 2.63 17.75 6.45
CA LYS A 335 3.73 16.77 6.39
C LYS A 335 4.46 16.57 7.74
N LYS A 336 4.38 17.51 8.67
CA LYS A 336 5.02 17.44 10.00
C LYS A 336 4.09 16.89 11.09
N ALA A 337 2.83 16.60 10.78
CA ALA A 337 1.86 16.14 11.77
C ALA A 337 2.23 14.78 12.36
N MET A 338 2.12 14.68 13.68
CA MET A 338 2.20 13.42 14.40
C MET A 338 0.89 12.64 14.29
N LYS A 339 0.98 11.31 14.31
CA LYS A 339 -0.19 10.45 14.20
C LYS A 339 -1.04 10.60 15.47
N PRO A 340 -2.35 10.86 15.37
CA PRO A 340 -3.20 10.97 16.54
C PRO A 340 -3.37 9.60 17.21
N ILE A 341 -3.60 9.61 18.52
CA ILE A 341 -3.83 8.42 19.35
C ILE A 341 -5.22 8.57 19.95
N TYR A 342 -6.13 7.67 19.59
CA TYR A 342 -7.52 7.69 20.05
C TYR A 342 -7.93 6.33 20.60
N ASP A 343 -8.81 6.33 21.60
CA ASP A 343 -9.33 5.10 22.22
C ASP A 343 -10.18 4.25 21.27
N ILE A 344 -10.81 4.85 20.26
CA ILE A 344 -11.58 4.13 19.21
C ILE A 344 -10.80 2.97 18.59
N VAL A 345 -9.47 3.07 18.50
CA VAL A 345 -8.59 2.03 17.94
C VAL A 345 -8.65 0.73 18.76
N MET A 346 -8.91 0.82 20.07
CA MET A 346 -8.98 -0.32 20.99
C MET A 346 -10.34 -1.04 20.95
N PHE A 347 -11.37 -0.44 20.35
CA PHE A 347 -12.74 -0.95 20.35
C PHE A 347 -13.28 -1.24 18.93
N LYS A 348 -12.38 -1.52 17.98
CA LYS A 348 -12.73 -1.82 16.57
C LYS A 348 -13.74 -2.98 16.45
N ASP A 349 -13.70 -3.93 17.37
CA ASP A 349 -14.58 -5.10 17.45
C ASP A 349 -16.02 -4.76 17.86
N LYS A 350 -16.22 -3.63 18.54
CA LYS A 350 -17.54 -3.12 18.98
C LYS A 350 -18.20 -2.21 17.95
N ILE A 351 -17.52 -1.88 16.86
CA ILE A 351 -18.05 -1.00 15.81
C ILE A 351 -18.89 -1.85 14.84
N PRO A 352 -20.13 -1.44 14.52
CA PRO A 352 -20.99 -2.13 13.56
C PRO A 352 -20.30 -2.31 12.21
N LYS A 353 -20.46 -3.49 11.61
CA LYS A 353 -19.90 -3.79 10.28
C LYS A 353 -20.66 -3.06 9.17
N ASP A 354 -21.95 -2.82 9.37
CA ASP A 354 -22.93 -2.17 8.50
C ASP A 354 -22.97 -0.64 8.69
N LYS A 355 -21.79 -0.01 8.71
CA LYS A 355 -21.66 1.46 8.83
C LYS A 355 -21.97 2.18 7.51
N LYS A 356 -22.54 3.39 7.61
CA LYS A 356 -22.87 4.24 6.46
C LYS A 356 -21.59 4.62 5.73
N ARG A 357 -21.57 4.49 4.40
CA ARG A 357 -20.48 5.01 3.56
C ARG A 357 -20.79 6.44 3.19
N LEU A 358 -19.85 7.34 3.46
CA LEU A 358 -19.97 8.76 3.15
C LEU A 358 -18.89 9.16 2.15
N ASP A 359 -19.25 10.13 1.31
CA ASP A 359 -18.38 10.74 0.31
C ASP A 359 -18.05 12.20 0.67
N PHE A 360 -17.11 12.77 -0.07
CA PHE A 360 -16.69 14.16 0.10
C PHE A 360 -17.36 15.09 -0.91
N ASP A 361 -17.38 16.38 -0.59
CA ASP A 361 -17.67 17.40 -1.60
C ASP A 361 -16.51 17.67 -2.55
N ASN A 362 -16.86 18.08 -3.77
CA ASN A 362 -15.92 18.20 -4.89
C ASN A 362 -15.02 19.44 -4.75
N GLY A 363 -15.22 20.27 -3.72
CA GLY A 363 -14.47 21.49 -3.48
C GLY A 363 -13.52 21.38 -2.29
N PHE A 364 -12.31 21.92 -2.45
CA PHE A 364 -11.43 22.19 -1.32
C PHE A 364 -11.84 23.50 -0.66
N ILE A 365 -11.93 23.50 0.66
CA ILE A 365 -12.30 24.69 1.43
C ILE A 365 -11.07 25.50 1.84
N ILE A 366 -9.89 24.87 1.86
CA ILE A 366 -8.62 25.52 2.18
C ILE A 366 -7.57 25.03 1.19
N ASN A 367 -6.94 25.97 0.48
CA ASN A 367 -5.61 25.82 -0.10
C ASN A 367 -4.80 26.97 0.48
N LYS A 368 -4.20 26.74 1.65
CA LYS A 368 -3.32 27.73 2.26
C LYS A 368 -2.07 27.75 1.39
N GLU A 369 -1.98 28.73 0.49
CA GLU A 369 -0.73 29.02 -0.18
C GLU A 369 0.35 29.10 0.90
N GLU A 370 1.46 28.40 0.68
CA GLU A 370 2.63 28.58 1.52
C GLU A 370 2.98 30.07 1.41
N VAL A 371 2.61 30.84 2.44
CA VAL A 371 3.27 32.11 2.67
C VAL A 371 4.71 31.71 2.81
N GLU A 372 5.49 31.95 1.75
CA GLU A 372 6.93 31.82 1.76
C GLU A 372 7.36 32.56 3.03
N ASN A 373 7.75 31.79 4.05
CA ASN A 373 8.23 32.36 5.29
C ASN A 373 9.52 33.04 4.87
N GLN A 374 9.43 34.30 4.43
CA GLN A 374 10.58 35.16 4.37
C GLN A 374 11.20 35.01 5.75
N PRO A 375 12.44 34.49 5.83
CA PRO A 375 13.09 34.28 7.12
C PRO A 375 12.96 35.61 7.83
N PHE A 376 12.31 35.61 9.01
CA PHE A 376 12.01 36.80 9.81
C PHE A 376 13.14 37.79 9.59
N THR A 377 12.93 38.78 8.72
CA THR A 377 13.98 39.72 8.41
C THR A 377 14.00 40.59 9.65
N LEU A 378 14.80 40.18 10.64
CA LEU A 378 15.21 41.08 11.69
C LEU A 378 15.81 42.25 10.93
N SER A 379 15.02 43.32 10.81
CA SER A 379 15.41 44.53 10.11
C SER A 379 16.84 44.83 10.52
N TYR A 380 17.75 45.04 9.57
CA TYR A 380 19.15 45.35 9.88
C TYR A 380 19.25 46.45 10.95
N VAL A 381 18.27 47.36 11.01
CA VAL A 381 18.06 48.37 12.06
C VAL A 381 17.99 47.77 13.47
N TRP A 382 17.23 46.70 13.67
CA TRP A 382 17.11 46.02 14.97
C TRP A 382 18.44 45.42 15.43
N LEU A 383 19.21 44.88 14.49
CA LEU A 383 20.56 44.34 14.75
C LEU A 383 21.53 45.47 15.17
N TYR A 384 21.45 46.64 14.52
CA TYR A 384 22.20 47.83 14.94
C TYR A 384 21.75 48.41 16.29
N ILE A 385 20.45 48.38 16.61
CA ILE A 385 19.94 48.82 17.92
C ILE A 385 20.49 47.92 19.04
N VAL A 386 20.48 46.59 18.84
CA VAL A 386 21.07 45.64 19.79
C VAL A 386 22.57 45.85 19.92
N PHE A 387 23.27 46.06 18.80
CA PHE A 387 24.71 46.33 18.82
C PHE A 387 25.04 47.62 19.58
N LEU A 388 24.29 48.70 19.35
CA LEU A 388 24.43 49.97 20.06
C LEU A 388 24.19 49.77 21.58
N LEU A 389 23.16 49.02 21.95
CA LEU A 389 22.87 48.68 23.34
C LEU A 389 24.02 47.93 24.01
N ILE A 390 24.62 46.95 23.32
CA ILE A 390 25.79 46.21 23.82
C ILE A 390 26.98 47.15 24.00
N VAL A 391 27.27 48.04 23.04
CA VAL A 391 28.37 49.01 23.12
C VAL A 391 28.17 49.97 24.30
N ILE A 392 26.95 50.48 24.51
CA ILE A 392 26.64 51.35 25.65
C ILE A 392 26.83 50.61 26.97
N LEU A 393 26.38 49.35 27.04
CA LEU A 393 26.45 48.55 28.26
C LEU A 393 27.90 48.17 28.61
N LEU A 394 28.70 47.83 27.59
CA LEU A 394 30.14 47.62 27.74
C LEU A 394 30.83 48.91 28.17
N GLY A 395 30.59 50.03 27.48
CA GLY A 395 31.18 51.33 27.83
C GLY A 395 30.82 51.79 29.25
N TYR A 396 29.57 51.59 29.67
CA TYR A 396 29.15 51.85 31.04
C TYR A 396 29.87 50.95 32.05
N ALA A 397 30.03 49.66 31.75
CA ALA A 397 30.77 48.73 32.60
C ALA A 397 32.25 49.15 32.72
N THR A 398 32.90 49.55 31.63
CA THR A 398 34.29 50.02 31.65
C THR A 398 34.45 51.29 32.48
N LEU A 399 33.56 52.28 32.30
CA LEU A 399 33.56 53.52 33.07
C LEU A 399 33.30 53.26 34.56
N LYS A 400 32.39 52.33 34.88
CA LYS A 400 32.14 51.91 36.26
C LYS A 400 33.36 51.22 36.88
N MET A 401 34.10 50.41 36.12
CA MET A 401 35.33 49.78 36.59
C MET A 401 36.47 50.81 36.79
N MET A 402 36.53 51.86 35.97
CA MET A 402 37.50 52.95 36.16
C MET A 402 37.17 53.82 37.37
N LYS A 403 35.88 54.11 37.61
CA LYS A 403 35.44 54.94 38.74
C LYS A 403 35.62 54.27 40.11
N ASN A 404 35.81 52.95 40.13
CA ASN A 404 36.09 52.17 41.33
C ASN A 404 37.60 51.99 41.60
N LYS A 405 38.49 52.66 40.85
CA LYS A 405 39.95 52.53 41.01
C LYS A 405 40.61 53.68 41.76
N ASP A 406 39.87 54.75 42.08
CA ASP A 406 40.32 55.91 42.86
C ASP A 406 39.52 56.08 44.17
N SER A 407 39.25 54.98 44.88
CA SER A 407 38.84 55.01 46.29
C SER A 407 39.69 54.09 47.14
#